data_AF-A0A1H9FAF2-F1
#
_entry.id   AF-A0A1H9FAF2-F1
#
_cell.length_a   1.000
_cell.length_b   1.000
_cell.length_c   1.000
_cell.angle_alpha   90.00
_cell.angle_beta   90.00
_cell.angle_gamma   90.00
#
_symmetry.space_group_name_H-M   'P 1'
#
loop_
_entity.id
_entity.type
_entity.pdbx_description
1 polymer ?
#
loop_
_entity_poly.entity_id
_entity_poly.type
_entity_poly.pdbx_seq_one_letter_code
_entity_poly.pdbx_strand_id
1 'polypeptide(L)'
;MDRRTLAGGLGGLALVVAAVVALRTGDAPASLRREVADGVEVVALQDPTTPANPRARALDVDALQISWNGSASAYEVRWNGNEQLVPGPEVELPGLDPDERVEVAIRAVSATGRRSEPLTITATPEDLYDDRWDDQLVGQADRFDGPEALDPRKWRVEAEPECLGLRPFGQGSRIDVDCPMAAFQSNTPIRFGVPSADGATGRAIISVAGAVESSHVRLTMLPDPWQYLKENDAQPRGAVSLDITTQGTRIVADPDLPRTGKQVQLGDAPMTGLVAGVRHRWEMRVLPDAVVALRDGVVVAYEPVAITAPVVHPRIRIDGGGFLDAFGVGGVPERVVPTEVISLARDAEVPQDAVAAKVVTPEPGNRVRVTDLALTAGRVAAAPPAQLVVIRKPESRPRALPRLAGRAGGIKTGGPRLHVMHEDGAKPPQPLPGRGRVLVTAEINAIGHRGIELELDGRRIVAMPTNEQGAGVPGRHEFWLDTRTLAPRSHARLKLSVLPADGGEPVTTETVFELG
;
A
#
# COMPACT_ATOMS: atom_id res chain seq x y z
N MET A 1 51.35 -28.42 10.90
CA MET A 1 50.16 -27.70 10.41
C MET A 1 50.51 -27.12 9.06
N ASP A 2 49.85 -27.62 8.02
CA ASP A 2 50.31 -27.59 6.63
C ASP A 2 49.73 -26.39 5.86
N ARG A 3 50.57 -25.67 5.11
CA ARG A 3 50.27 -24.38 4.46
C ARG A 3 49.44 -24.51 3.17
N ARG A 4 48.76 -25.63 2.95
CA ARG A 4 48.04 -25.94 1.69
C ARG A 4 46.52 -25.82 1.75
N THR A 5 45.94 -25.44 2.89
CA THR A 5 44.47 -25.35 3.04
C THR A 5 43.89 -23.93 2.99
N LEU A 6 44.71 -22.90 2.77
CA LEU A 6 44.27 -21.48 2.80
C LEU A 6 44.00 -20.86 1.43
N ALA A 7 44.32 -21.53 0.32
CA ALA A 7 44.12 -20.99 -1.03
C ALA A 7 42.75 -21.31 -1.66
N GLY A 8 41.97 -22.22 -1.06
CA GLY A 8 40.65 -22.62 -1.57
C GLY A 8 39.47 -21.78 -1.09
N GLY A 9 39.64 -21.02 0.00
CA GLY A 9 38.55 -20.24 0.62
C GLY A 9 38.36 -18.84 0.05
N LEU A 10 39.41 -18.21 -0.48
CA LEU A 10 39.36 -16.84 -0.98
C LEU A 10 38.88 -16.74 -2.45
N GLY A 11 39.12 -17.77 -3.27
CA GLY A 11 38.61 -17.82 -4.64
C GLY A 11 37.10 -18.04 -4.73
N GLY A 12 36.52 -18.79 -3.78
CA GLY A 12 35.07 -19.04 -3.71
C GLY A 12 34.27 -17.83 -3.24
N LEU A 13 34.80 -17.05 -2.27
CA LEU A 13 34.11 -15.87 -1.77
C LEU A 13 34.13 -14.72 -2.78
N ALA A 14 35.23 -14.54 -3.52
CA ALA A 14 35.30 -13.54 -4.59
C ALA A 14 34.35 -13.87 -5.76
N LEU A 15 34.12 -15.16 -6.07
CA LEU A 15 33.16 -15.59 -7.08
C LEU A 15 31.70 -15.44 -6.63
N VAL A 16 31.40 -15.62 -5.34
CA VAL A 16 30.04 -15.41 -4.80
C VAL A 16 29.73 -13.92 -4.66
N VAL A 17 30.68 -13.09 -4.23
CA VAL A 17 30.51 -11.62 -4.20
C VAL A 17 30.44 -11.06 -5.63
N ALA A 18 31.23 -11.58 -6.57
CA ALA A 18 31.11 -11.21 -7.98
C ALA A 18 29.79 -11.71 -8.59
N ALA A 19 29.23 -12.86 -8.18
CA ALA A 19 27.92 -13.31 -8.65
C ALA A 19 26.76 -12.48 -8.06
N VAL A 20 26.87 -11.99 -6.82
CA VAL A 20 25.87 -11.11 -6.20
C VAL A 20 25.93 -9.68 -6.77
N VAL A 21 27.12 -9.19 -7.16
CA VAL A 21 27.28 -7.89 -7.83
C VAL A 21 26.97 -7.98 -9.34
N ALA A 22 27.28 -9.10 -10.01
CA ALA A 22 26.92 -9.35 -11.41
C ALA A 22 25.42 -9.63 -11.61
N LEU A 23 24.68 -10.06 -10.57
CA LEU A 23 23.22 -10.12 -10.62
C LEU A 23 22.54 -8.75 -10.45
N ARG A 24 23.28 -7.69 -10.16
CA ARG A 24 22.78 -6.30 -10.24
C ARG A 24 23.21 -5.56 -11.52
N THR A 25 24.04 -6.17 -12.36
CA THR A 25 24.54 -5.57 -13.61
C THR A 25 24.54 -6.56 -14.79
N GLY A 26 23.63 -7.53 -14.75
CA GLY A 26 23.48 -8.52 -15.81
C GLY A 26 22.86 -7.92 -17.06
N ASP A 27 23.69 -7.68 -18.08
CA ASP A 27 23.28 -7.57 -19.48
C ASP A 27 22.36 -8.74 -19.84
N ALA A 28 21.04 -8.51 -19.82
CA ALA A 28 20.05 -9.45 -20.29
C ALA A 28 20.04 -9.45 -21.83
N PRO A 29 20.22 -10.61 -22.51
CA PRO A 29 20.10 -10.68 -23.96
C PRO A 29 18.62 -10.62 -24.36
N ALA A 30 18.11 -9.39 -24.49
CA ALA A 30 17.08 -8.88 -25.40
C ALA A 30 16.65 -7.50 -24.89
N SER A 31 17.49 -6.47 -25.06
CA SER A 31 17.05 -5.09 -24.79
C SER A 31 15.87 -4.78 -25.72
N LEU A 32 14.68 -4.54 -25.15
CA LEU A 32 13.53 -4.03 -25.91
C LEU A 32 14.01 -2.83 -26.73
N ARG A 33 13.85 -2.88 -28.06
CA ARG A 33 14.24 -1.77 -28.92
C ARG A 33 13.06 -0.86 -29.11
N ARG A 34 13.32 0.44 -29.24
CA ARG A 34 12.28 1.39 -29.61
C ARG A 34 11.76 1.05 -31.01
N GLU A 35 10.46 0.82 -31.10
CA GLU A 35 9.76 0.53 -32.35
C GLU A 35 8.46 1.33 -32.38
N VAL A 36 8.17 1.97 -33.51
CA VAL A 36 6.90 2.66 -33.76
C VAL A 36 6.53 2.34 -35.20
N ALA A 37 5.39 1.67 -35.39
CA ALA A 37 4.93 1.26 -36.71
C ALA A 37 4.48 2.45 -37.57
N ASP A 38 4.50 2.26 -38.89
CA ASP A 38 3.95 3.23 -39.83
C ASP A 38 2.47 3.53 -39.51
N GLY A 39 2.11 4.82 -39.52
CA GLY A 39 0.76 5.28 -39.14
C GLY A 39 0.55 5.49 -37.64
N VAL A 40 1.59 5.31 -36.82
CA VAL A 40 1.59 5.65 -35.39
C VAL A 40 2.51 6.84 -35.14
N GLU A 41 1.98 7.88 -34.49
CA GLU A 41 2.75 9.06 -34.07
C GLU A 41 2.75 9.15 -32.54
N VAL A 42 3.95 9.16 -31.94
CA VAL A 42 4.10 9.45 -30.50
C VAL A 42 3.90 10.94 -30.29
N VAL A 43 2.93 11.32 -29.45
CA VAL A 43 2.67 12.73 -29.15
C VAL A 43 3.87 13.31 -28.41
N ALA A 44 4.50 14.32 -29.01
CA ALA A 44 5.64 15.00 -28.41
C ALA A 44 5.15 15.78 -27.17
N LEU A 45 5.59 15.35 -25.99
CA LEU A 45 5.34 16.08 -24.75
C LEU A 45 6.38 17.20 -24.57
N GLN A 46 5.97 18.25 -23.87
CA GLN A 46 6.84 19.37 -23.49
C GLN A 46 8.09 18.88 -22.73
N ASP A 47 9.17 19.66 -22.82
CA ASP A 47 10.36 19.40 -22.04
C ASP A 47 10.03 19.46 -20.54
N PRO A 48 10.49 18.47 -19.76
CA PRO A 48 10.12 18.40 -18.36
C PRO A 48 10.73 19.57 -17.59
N THR A 49 9.90 20.25 -16.80
CA THR A 49 10.34 21.32 -15.90
C THR A 49 11.11 20.74 -14.71
N THR A 50 12.21 21.40 -14.32
CA THR A 50 12.97 21.04 -13.12
C THR A 50 12.07 21.01 -11.88
N PRO A 51 12.12 19.93 -11.07
CA PRO A 51 11.40 19.86 -9.79
C PRO A 51 11.80 21.01 -8.85
N ALA A 52 10.94 21.36 -7.90
CA ALA A 52 11.20 22.44 -6.93
C ALA A 52 10.85 22.06 -5.49
N ASN A 53 11.30 22.86 -4.52
CA ASN A 53 10.93 22.77 -3.10
C ASN A 53 11.11 21.36 -2.48
N PRO A 54 12.33 20.78 -2.53
CA PRO A 54 12.55 19.46 -1.97
C PRO A 54 12.42 19.51 -0.44
N ARG A 55 11.89 18.45 0.14
CA ARG A 55 11.77 18.22 1.58
C ARG A 55 12.25 16.81 1.88
N ALA A 56 12.95 16.63 2.98
CA ALA A 56 13.40 15.34 3.47
C ALA A 56 12.92 15.12 4.90
N ARG A 57 12.67 13.86 5.24
CA ARG A 57 12.34 13.39 6.60
C ARG A 57 12.73 11.92 6.74
N ALA A 58 12.76 11.39 7.96
CA ALA A 58 12.99 9.98 8.21
C ALA A 58 11.89 9.38 9.08
N LEU A 59 11.32 8.24 8.64
CA LEU A 59 10.36 7.46 9.44
C LEU A 59 11.03 6.34 10.23
N ASP A 60 12.25 5.96 9.84
CA ASP A 60 13.16 5.04 10.52
C ASP A 60 14.58 5.59 10.38
N VAL A 61 15.47 5.21 11.28
CA VAL A 61 16.87 5.69 11.34
C VAL A 61 17.69 5.35 10.09
N ASP A 62 17.27 4.36 9.29
CA ASP A 62 17.97 3.89 8.09
C ASP A 62 17.22 4.23 6.79
N ALA A 63 16.24 5.14 6.82
CA ALA A 63 15.42 5.47 5.66
C ALA A 63 15.13 6.96 5.51
N LEU A 64 15.25 7.48 4.28
CA LEU A 64 14.85 8.84 3.94
C LEU A 64 13.59 8.83 3.08
N GLN A 65 12.58 9.60 3.48
CA GLN A 65 11.52 10.01 2.58
C GLN A 65 11.80 11.40 2.03
N ILE A 66 11.70 11.54 0.72
CA ILE A 66 11.94 12.79 0.01
C ILE A 66 10.70 13.14 -0.81
N SER A 67 10.26 14.40 -0.71
CA SER A 67 9.14 14.95 -1.46
C SER A 67 9.52 16.25 -2.15
N TRP A 68 8.85 16.59 -3.25
CA TRP A 68 9.10 17.81 -4.02
C TRP A 68 7.82 18.29 -4.73
N ASN A 69 7.91 19.41 -5.42
CA ASN A 69 6.87 19.91 -6.31
C ASN A 69 7.23 19.59 -7.76
N GLY A 70 6.26 19.09 -8.52
CA GLY A 70 6.36 18.86 -9.96
C GLY A 70 5.15 18.12 -10.51
N SER A 71 5.01 18.11 -11.83
CA SER A 71 3.92 17.44 -12.55
C SER A 71 4.41 16.61 -13.74
N ALA A 72 5.65 16.12 -13.69
CA ALA A 72 6.22 15.28 -14.74
C ALA A 72 5.56 13.89 -14.79
N SER A 73 5.72 13.19 -15.91
CA SER A 73 5.21 11.81 -16.09
C SER A 73 5.85 10.83 -15.10
N ALA A 74 7.13 11.01 -14.83
CA ALA A 74 7.90 10.29 -13.82
C ALA A 74 9.06 11.15 -13.33
N TYR A 75 9.80 10.65 -12.34
CA TYR A 75 11.04 11.23 -11.86
C TYR A 75 12.14 10.18 -11.78
N GLU A 76 13.35 10.57 -12.17
CA GLU A 76 14.58 9.84 -11.92
C GLU A 76 15.17 10.34 -10.61
N VAL A 77 15.36 9.43 -9.65
CA VAL A 77 15.95 9.68 -8.34
C VAL A 77 17.27 8.94 -8.26
N ARG A 78 18.35 9.65 -7.94
CA ARG A 78 19.70 9.09 -7.85
C ARG A 78 20.33 9.40 -6.50
N TRP A 79 20.94 8.38 -5.88
CA TRP A 79 21.61 8.48 -4.58
C TRP A 79 22.66 7.37 -4.45
N ASN A 80 23.85 7.66 -3.92
CA ASN A 80 24.90 6.66 -3.65
C ASN A 80 25.18 5.67 -4.80
N GLY A 81 25.12 6.14 -6.05
CA GLY A 81 25.28 5.32 -7.26
C GLY A 81 24.07 4.47 -7.65
N ASN A 82 23.00 4.46 -6.84
CA ASN A 82 21.71 3.88 -7.19
C ASN A 82 20.87 4.86 -8.02
N GLU A 83 19.95 4.30 -8.80
CA GLU A 83 18.98 5.01 -9.60
C GLU A 83 17.62 4.33 -9.50
N GLN A 84 16.56 5.12 -9.39
CA GLN A 84 15.18 4.64 -9.36
C GLN A 84 14.26 5.60 -10.13
N LEU A 85 13.38 5.04 -10.95
CA LEU A 85 12.26 5.78 -11.53
C LEU A 85 11.05 5.69 -10.59
N VAL A 86 10.40 6.83 -10.34
CA VAL A 86 9.16 6.91 -9.53
C VAL A 86 8.06 7.66 -10.29
N PRO A 87 6.78 7.28 -10.11
CA PRO A 87 5.67 7.86 -10.85
C PRO A 87 5.18 9.19 -10.27
N GLY A 88 5.55 9.51 -9.03
CA GLY A 88 5.04 10.67 -8.29
C GLY A 88 6.14 11.49 -7.63
N PRO A 89 5.80 12.66 -7.08
CA PRO A 89 6.77 13.60 -6.53
C PRO A 89 7.20 13.25 -5.08
N GLU A 90 7.20 11.96 -4.74
CA GLU A 90 7.59 11.42 -3.45
C GLU A 90 8.32 10.09 -3.65
N VAL A 91 9.36 9.84 -2.86
CA VAL A 91 10.13 8.60 -2.85
C VAL A 91 10.58 8.27 -1.42
N GLU A 92 10.73 6.99 -1.14
CA GLU A 92 11.38 6.50 0.08
C GLU A 92 12.61 5.68 -0.29
N LEU A 93 13.74 6.02 0.33
CA LEU A 93 15.06 5.45 0.13
C LEU A 93 15.43 4.67 1.39
N PRO A 94 15.21 3.35 1.43
CA PRO A 94 15.51 2.55 2.61
C PRO A 94 16.95 1.99 2.59
N GLY A 95 17.44 1.56 3.76
CA GLY A 95 18.72 0.85 3.90
C GLY A 95 19.93 1.75 3.76
N LEU A 96 19.79 3.01 4.16
CA LEU A 96 20.86 3.99 4.25
C LEU A 96 21.65 3.79 5.55
N ASP A 97 22.90 4.22 5.56
CA ASP A 97 23.65 4.33 6.82
C ASP A 97 23.07 5.53 7.62
N PRO A 98 22.63 5.34 8.88
CA PRO A 98 21.98 6.40 9.66
C PRO A 98 22.80 7.68 9.82
N ASP A 99 24.13 7.54 9.90
CA ASP A 99 25.07 8.65 10.15
C ASP A 99 25.62 9.24 8.84
N GLU A 100 25.34 8.61 7.69
CA GLU A 100 25.86 9.04 6.40
C GLU A 100 25.01 10.17 5.81
N ARG A 101 25.70 11.24 5.41
CA ARG A 101 25.08 12.31 4.63
C ARG A 101 24.83 11.84 3.19
N VAL A 102 23.57 11.74 2.81
CA VAL A 102 23.14 11.31 1.48
C VAL A 102 22.80 12.51 0.60
N GLU A 103 23.42 12.58 -0.58
CA GLU A 103 23.04 13.51 -1.64
C GLU A 103 22.08 12.82 -2.61
N VAL A 104 20.93 13.44 -2.84
CA VAL A 104 19.89 12.94 -3.73
C VAL A 104 19.64 13.94 -4.85
N ALA A 105 19.77 13.46 -6.09
CA ALA A 105 19.45 14.21 -7.30
C ALA A 105 18.14 13.69 -7.89
N ILE A 106 17.22 14.60 -8.17
CA ILE A 106 15.88 14.33 -8.71
C ILE A 106 15.74 15.04 -10.05
N ARG A 107 15.38 14.31 -11.09
CA ARG A 107 15.07 14.88 -12.42
C ARG A 107 13.66 14.53 -12.81
N ALA A 108 12.95 15.50 -13.37
CA ALA A 108 11.69 15.23 -14.03
C ALA A 108 11.96 14.49 -15.35
N VAL A 109 11.18 13.45 -15.62
CA VAL A 109 11.28 12.62 -16.82
C VAL A 109 9.99 12.71 -17.62
N SER A 110 10.08 13.08 -18.90
CA SER A 110 8.94 13.06 -19.81
C SER A 110 8.63 11.62 -20.26
N ALA A 111 7.42 11.39 -20.77
CA ALA A 111 7.07 10.10 -21.37
C ALA A 111 8.02 9.69 -22.52
N THR A 112 8.68 10.64 -23.18
CA THR A 112 9.68 10.36 -24.23
C THR A 112 11.09 10.06 -23.69
N GLY A 113 11.28 10.04 -22.37
CA GLY A 113 12.56 9.77 -21.72
C GLY A 113 13.49 10.98 -21.63
N ARG A 114 13.04 12.19 -22.00
CA ARG A 114 13.82 13.42 -21.79
C ARG A 114 13.83 13.77 -20.31
N ARG A 115 14.94 14.37 -19.85
CA ARG A 115 15.17 14.71 -18.44
C ARG A 115 15.36 16.21 -18.27
N SER A 116 14.92 16.74 -17.14
CA SER A 116 15.20 18.12 -16.72
C SER A 116 16.62 18.25 -16.16
N GLU A 117 17.02 19.49 -15.87
CA GLU A 117 18.11 19.73 -14.91
C GLU A 117 17.76 19.12 -13.54
N PRO A 118 18.75 18.68 -12.75
CA PRO A 118 18.50 18.05 -11.46
C PRO A 118 18.11 19.07 -10.38
N LEU A 119 17.16 18.69 -9.55
CA LEU A 119 16.96 19.23 -8.21
C LEU A 119 17.79 18.39 -7.23
N THR A 120 18.66 19.03 -6.45
CA THR A 120 19.49 18.34 -5.45
C THR A 120 19.04 18.65 -4.04
N ILE A 121 19.01 17.64 -3.18
CA ILE A 121 18.83 17.77 -1.72
C ILE A 121 19.82 16.87 -0.99
N THR A 122 20.26 17.32 0.18
CA THR A 122 21.17 16.56 1.02
C THR A 122 20.55 16.38 2.40
N ALA A 123 20.61 15.17 2.95
CA ALA A 123 20.03 14.83 4.24
C ALA A 123 20.81 13.71 4.92
N THR A 124 20.78 13.70 6.25
CA THR A 124 21.27 12.59 7.08
C THR A 124 20.02 11.93 7.71
N PRO A 125 19.82 10.61 7.61
CA PRO A 125 18.64 9.95 8.16
C PRO A 125 18.43 10.20 9.67
N GLU A 126 19.47 10.00 10.49
CA GLU A 126 19.39 10.14 11.95
C GLU A 126 18.99 11.57 12.37
N ASP A 127 19.51 12.59 11.70
CA ASP A 127 19.19 14.00 11.97
C ASP A 127 17.70 14.33 11.75
N LEU A 128 16.99 13.51 10.98
CA LEU A 128 15.60 13.73 10.55
C LEU A 128 14.61 12.74 11.16
N TYR A 129 15.08 11.76 11.94
CA TYR A 129 14.24 10.76 12.57
C TYR A 129 13.52 11.35 13.78
N ASP A 130 12.19 11.17 13.86
CA ASP A 130 11.35 11.66 14.96
C ASP A 130 10.65 10.49 15.67
N ASP A 131 11.22 10.10 16.82
CA ASP A 131 10.76 9.03 17.70
C ASP A 131 9.72 9.48 18.73
N ARG A 132 9.44 10.79 18.85
CA ARG A 132 8.47 11.35 19.84
C ARG A 132 7.04 10.83 19.67
N TRP A 133 6.77 10.13 18.59
CA TRP A 133 5.52 9.41 18.37
C TRP A 133 5.38 8.20 19.27
N ASP A 134 6.48 7.50 19.56
CA ASP A 134 6.49 6.33 20.42
C ASP A 134 6.17 6.72 21.88
N ASP A 135 6.53 7.94 22.29
CA ASP A 135 6.18 8.51 23.60
C ASP A 135 4.66 8.65 23.82
N GLN A 136 3.88 8.66 22.74
CA GLN A 136 2.42 8.82 22.77
C GLN A 136 1.68 7.48 22.78
N LEU A 137 2.42 6.37 22.67
CA LEU A 137 1.88 5.02 22.61
C LEU A 137 1.86 4.35 23.99
N VAL A 138 0.92 3.43 24.14
CA VAL A 138 0.91 2.47 25.23
C VAL A 138 1.80 1.30 24.83
N GLY A 139 3.03 1.33 25.33
CA GLY A 139 4.03 0.31 25.00
C GLY A 139 4.67 0.54 23.62
N GLN A 140 5.45 -0.44 23.18
CA GLN A 140 6.13 -0.37 21.88
C GLN A 140 5.15 -0.61 20.73
N ALA A 141 5.33 0.13 19.63
CA ALA A 141 4.64 -0.15 18.39
C ALA A 141 4.98 -1.58 17.91
N ASP A 142 3.97 -2.29 17.41
CA ASP A 142 4.17 -3.54 16.70
C ASP A 142 4.83 -3.23 15.36
N ARG A 143 6.00 -3.80 15.12
CA ARG A 143 6.72 -3.74 13.84
C ARG A 143 6.39 -4.99 13.03
N PHE A 144 5.95 -4.82 11.80
CA PHE A 144 5.49 -5.90 10.92
C PHE A 144 6.60 -6.40 9.99
N ASP A 145 7.67 -6.91 10.60
CA ASP A 145 8.90 -7.33 9.93
C ASP A 145 9.08 -8.86 9.82
N GLY A 146 8.15 -9.63 10.37
CA GLY A 146 8.24 -11.09 10.39
C GLY A 146 6.95 -11.79 10.86
N PRO A 147 6.93 -13.13 10.89
CA PRO A 147 5.75 -13.89 11.31
C PRO A 147 5.36 -13.65 12.77
N GLU A 148 6.34 -13.39 13.65
CA GLU A 148 6.09 -13.09 15.07
C GLU A 148 5.36 -11.75 15.25
N ALA A 149 5.44 -10.83 14.28
CA ALA A 149 4.64 -9.60 14.29
C ALA A 149 3.14 -9.86 14.18
N LEU A 150 2.75 -11.01 13.63
CA LEU A 150 1.37 -11.49 13.54
C LEU A 150 1.05 -12.50 14.65
N ASP A 151 1.67 -12.38 15.82
CA ASP A 151 1.37 -13.25 16.96
C ASP A 151 -0.14 -13.20 17.29
N PRO A 152 -0.85 -14.35 17.30
CA PRO A 152 -2.29 -14.38 17.51
C PRO A 152 -2.74 -13.93 18.90
N ARG A 153 -1.81 -13.72 19.84
CA ARG A 153 -2.07 -13.03 21.10
C ARG A 153 -2.43 -11.56 20.85
N LYS A 154 -1.71 -10.90 19.94
CA LYS A 154 -1.87 -9.48 19.61
C LYS A 154 -2.79 -9.24 18.41
N TRP A 155 -2.85 -10.16 17.47
CA TRP A 155 -3.51 -9.94 16.18
C TRP A 155 -4.47 -11.06 15.80
N ARG A 156 -5.65 -10.72 15.28
CA ARG A 156 -6.45 -11.66 14.49
C ARG A 156 -6.37 -11.27 13.04
N VAL A 157 -5.89 -12.18 12.21
CA VAL A 157 -5.70 -11.97 10.79
C VAL A 157 -6.82 -12.67 10.01
N GLU A 158 -7.55 -11.91 9.19
CA GLU A 158 -8.50 -12.40 8.21
C GLU A 158 -7.94 -12.12 6.82
N ALA A 159 -7.34 -13.14 6.22
CA ALA A 159 -6.73 -13.04 4.89
C ALA A 159 -6.76 -14.43 4.21
N GLU A 160 -6.73 -14.44 2.88
CA GLU A 160 -6.64 -15.69 2.11
C GLU A 160 -5.30 -16.42 2.36
N PRO A 161 -5.23 -17.74 2.21
CA PRO A 161 -3.96 -18.45 2.28
C PRO A 161 -2.93 -17.87 1.28
N GLU A 162 -1.66 -17.79 1.68
CA GLU A 162 -0.53 -17.35 0.84
C GLU A 162 -0.55 -15.88 0.38
N CYS A 163 -1.58 -15.11 0.77
CA CYS A 163 -1.69 -13.71 0.34
C CYS A 163 -0.76 -12.75 1.09
N LEU A 164 -0.28 -13.15 2.26
CA LEU A 164 0.67 -12.39 3.06
C LEU A 164 2.09 -12.88 2.78
N GLY A 165 2.97 -11.94 2.47
CA GLY A 165 4.39 -12.20 2.27
C GLY A 165 5.26 -11.27 3.09
N LEU A 166 6.56 -11.56 3.10
CA LEU A 166 7.58 -10.65 3.58
C LEU A 166 8.36 -10.13 2.40
N ARG A 167 8.51 -8.81 2.34
CA ARG A 167 9.32 -8.13 1.33
C ARG A 167 10.48 -7.43 2.01
N PRO A 168 11.73 -7.55 1.49
CA PRO A 168 12.86 -6.79 2.00
C PRO A 168 12.59 -5.29 1.98
N PHE A 169 12.96 -4.61 3.05
CA PHE A 169 12.85 -3.17 3.18
C PHE A 169 13.95 -2.65 4.12
N GLY A 170 14.92 -1.93 3.57
CA GLY A 170 16.11 -1.48 4.29
C GLY A 170 16.92 -2.66 4.82
N GLN A 171 17.32 -2.60 6.08
CA GLN A 171 17.97 -3.73 6.77
C GLN A 171 16.98 -4.82 7.22
N GLY A 172 15.67 -4.56 7.13
CA GLY A 172 14.62 -5.44 7.61
C GLY A 172 13.72 -5.99 6.51
N SER A 173 12.49 -6.30 6.91
CA SER A 173 11.41 -6.70 6.02
C SER A 173 10.13 -6.00 6.44
N ARG A 174 9.13 -6.05 5.57
CA ARG A 174 7.77 -5.57 5.87
C ARG A 174 6.73 -6.56 5.38
N ILE A 175 5.55 -6.54 5.96
CA ILE A 175 4.43 -7.34 5.49
C ILE A 175 3.93 -6.77 4.16
N ASP A 176 3.87 -7.65 3.18
CA ASP A 176 3.34 -7.39 1.85
C ASP A 176 1.97 -8.09 1.72
N VAL A 177 0.92 -7.29 1.47
CA VAL A 177 -0.44 -7.76 1.24
C VAL A 177 -0.70 -7.81 -0.26
N ASP A 178 -1.00 -9.00 -0.80
CA ASP A 178 -1.24 -9.24 -2.24
C ASP A 178 -2.61 -9.85 -2.56
N CYS A 179 -3.53 -9.82 -1.61
CA CYS A 179 -4.92 -10.23 -1.84
C CYS A 179 -5.82 -9.04 -2.18
N PRO A 180 -7.02 -9.34 -2.71
CA PRO A 180 -8.09 -8.36 -2.81
C PRO A 180 -8.42 -7.70 -1.48
N MET A 181 -8.31 -8.43 -0.36
CA MET A 181 -8.56 -7.92 1.00
C MET A 181 -7.78 -8.72 2.05
N ALA A 182 -7.14 -8.02 2.99
CA ALA A 182 -6.69 -8.55 4.27
C ALA A 182 -7.13 -7.63 5.42
N ALA A 183 -7.56 -8.21 6.54
CA ALA A 183 -7.88 -7.48 7.75
C ALA A 183 -7.06 -7.97 8.95
N PHE A 184 -6.60 -7.02 9.75
CA PHE A 184 -5.77 -7.20 10.95
C PHE A 184 -6.48 -6.55 12.13
N GLN A 185 -7.13 -7.36 12.95
CA GLN A 185 -7.78 -6.92 14.18
C GLN A 185 -6.77 -6.91 15.33
N SER A 186 -6.55 -5.75 15.94
CA SER A 186 -5.78 -5.66 17.18
C SER A 186 -6.58 -6.24 18.35
N ASN A 187 -5.93 -7.11 19.13
CA ASN A 187 -6.39 -7.58 20.44
C ASN A 187 -5.96 -6.63 21.57
N THR A 188 -5.16 -5.60 21.27
CA THR A 188 -4.86 -4.50 22.18
C THR A 188 -5.93 -3.42 22.02
N PRO A 189 -6.85 -3.25 22.99
CA PRO A 189 -7.88 -2.23 22.91
C PRO A 189 -7.31 -0.83 23.18
N ILE A 190 -8.06 0.18 22.77
CA ILE A 190 -7.88 1.56 23.20
C ILE A 190 -8.95 1.86 24.24
N ARG A 191 -8.55 2.16 25.47
CA ARG A 191 -9.42 2.82 26.45
C ARG A 191 -9.19 4.32 26.39
N PHE A 192 -10.26 5.08 26.17
CA PHE A 192 -10.19 6.54 26.19
C PHE A 192 -9.98 7.05 27.61
N GLY A 193 -9.04 7.99 27.76
CA GLY A 193 -8.66 8.59 29.03
C GLY A 193 -8.98 10.07 29.13
N VAL A 194 -8.32 10.71 30.08
CA VAL A 194 -8.26 12.17 30.15
C VAL A 194 -7.48 12.70 28.95
N PRO A 195 -7.87 13.86 28.37
CA PRO A 195 -7.12 14.48 27.28
C PRO A 195 -5.65 14.70 27.63
N SER A 196 -4.76 14.29 26.73
CA SER A 196 -3.32 14.54 26.80
C SER A 196 -2.99 15.99 26.42
N ALA A 197 -1.71 16.38 26.43
CA ALA A 197 -1.27 17.75 26.09
C ALA A 197 -1.73 18.22 24.69
N ASP A 198 -1.89 17.30 23.75
CA ASP A 198 -2.41 17.55 22.40
C ASP A 198 -3.94 17.42 22.28
N GLY A 199 -4.64 17.26 23.41
CA GLY A 199 -6.09 17.08 23.51
C GLY A 199 -6.60 15.66 23.25
N ALA A 200 -5.74 14.70 22.88
CA ALA A 200 -6.17 13.34 22.58
C ALA A 200 -6.58 12.56 23.83
N THR A 201 -7.72 11.88 23.78
CA THR A 201 -8.15 10.90 24.80
C THR A 201 -7.72 9.47 24.44
N GLY A 202 -7.42 9.23 23.16
CA GLY A 202 -6.83 7.99 22.64
C GLY A 202 -6.40 8.17 21.19
N ARG A 203 -5.59 7.23 20.68
CA ARG A 203 -5.11 7.26 19.30
C ARG A 203 -4.80 5.86 18.77
N ALA A 204 -4.91 5.69 17.46
CA ALA A 204 -4.38 4.55 16.73
C ALA A 204 -3.43 5.07 15.63
N ILE A 205 -2.23 4.50 15.54
CA ILE A 205 -1.22 4.86 14.57
C ILE A 205 -0.93 3.66 13.68
N ILE A 206 -0.83 3.88 12.38
CA ILE A 206 -0.37 2.89 11.41
C ILE A 206 0.72 3.48 10.53
N SER A 207 1.73 2.68 10.20
CA SER A 207 2.67 2.98 9.12
C SER A 207 2.37 2.03 7.97
N VAL A 208 1.97 2.61 6.83
CA VAL A 208 1.57 1.86 5.64
C VAL A 208 2.03 2.58 4.37
N ALA A 209 2.27 1.80 3.32
CA ALA A 209 2.48 2.30 1.96
C ALA A 209 1.46 1.68 0.99
N GLY A 210 1.07 2.45 -0.03
CA GLY A 210 0.33 1.90 -1.15
C GLY A 210 1.20 0.93 -1.94
N ALA A 211 0.61 -0.13 -2.47
CA ALA A 211 1.28 -0.98 -3.45
C ALA A 211 1.08 -0.44 -4.87
N VAL A 212 -0.13 0.03 -5.16
CA VAL A 212 -0.61 0.45 -6.48
C VAL A 212 -1.65 1.56 -6.34
N GLU A 213 -2.13 2.11 -7.46
CA GLU A 213 -3.15 3.16 -7.43
C GLU A 213 -4.50 2.73 -6.83
N SER A 214 -4.84 1.45 -6.93
CA SER A 214 -6.06 0.89 -6.34
C SER A 214 -5.90 0.53 -4.86
N SER A 215 -4.74 0.78 -4.25
CA SER A 215 -4.52 0.52 -2.83
C SER A 215 -5.48 1.37 -2.00
N HIS A 216 -6.14 0.70 -1.07
CA HIS A 216 -7.04 1.31 -0.10
C HIS A 216 -6.75 0.71 1.27
N VAL A 217 -6.52 1.60 2.25
CA VAL A 217 -6.31 1.21 3.64
C VAL A 217 -7.42 1.84 4.47
N ARG A 218 -8.07 1.03 5.30
CA ARG A 218 -9.05 1.48 6.28
C ARG A 218 -8.57 1.13 7.68
N LEU A 219 -8.56 2.12 8.58
CA LEU A 219 -8.34 1.92 10.01
C LEU A 219 -9.62 2.24 10.77
N THR A 220 -10.24 1.23 11.38
CA THR A 220 -11.53 1.37 12.06
C THR A 220 -11.40 1.16 13.56
N MET A 221 -11.97 2.07 14.35
CA MET A 221 -12.20 1.88 15.79
C MET A 221 -13.54 1.18 16.01
N LEU A 222 -13.50 -0.09 16.43
CA LEU A 222 -14.69 -0.92 16.62
C LEU A 222 -15.06 -1.01 18.10
N PRO A 223 -16.24 -0.52 18.53
CA PRO A 223 -16.74 -0.80 19.87
C PRO A 223 -17.31 -2.22 19.98
N ASP A 224 -17.48 -2.68 21.22
CA ASP A 224 -18.19 -3.91 21.51
C ASP A 224 -19.64 -3.87 20.99
N PRO A 225 -20.18 -4.97 20.40
CA PRO A 225 -19.56 -6.27 20.14
C PRO A 225 -19.00 -6.43 18.71
N TRP A 226 -18.82 -5.35 17.96
CA TRP A 226 -18.58 -5.38 16.52
C TRP A 226 -17.20 -5.90 16.14
N GLN A 227 -16.22 -5.77 17.02
CA GLN A 227 -14.89 -6.33 16.85
C GLN A 227 -14.89 -7.85 16.74
N TYR A 228 -15.94 -8.55 17.17
CA TYR A 228 -16.03 -10.01 17.07
C TYR A 228 -16.49 -10.50 15.70
N LEU A 229 -17.16 -9.65 14.91
CA LEU A 229 -17.65 -10.02 13.58
C LEU A 229 -16.54 -9.92 12.53
N LYS A 230 -16.70 -10.65 11.43
CA LYS A 230 -15.84 -10.48 10.25
C LYS A 230 -16.11 -9.15 9.56
N GLU A 231 -15.17 -8.73 8.73
CA GLU A 231 -15.19 -7.42 8.08
C GLU A 231 -16.46 -7.13 7.27
N ASN A 232 -17.04 -8.15 6.63
CA ASN A 232 -18.20 -7.98 5.75
C ASN A 232 -19.50 -8.58 6.33
N ASP A 233 -19.51 -9.02 7.59
CA ASP A 233 -20.70 -9.67 8.19
C ASP A 233 -21.80 -8.65 8.54
N ALA A 234 -21.42 -7.44 8.95
CA ALA A 234 -22.35 -6.38 9.35
C ALA A 234 -21.67 -5.00 9.35
N GLN A 235 -22.46 -3.92 9.31
CA GLN A 235 -21.93 -2.57 9.42
C GLN A 235 -21.77 -2.20 10.90
N PRO A 236 -20.55 -1.89 11.39
CA PRO A 236 -20.36 -1.65 12.81
C PRO A 236 -21.07 -0.36 13.26
N ARG A 237 -21.79 -0.44 14.39
CA ARG A 237 -22.38 0.74 15.04
C ARG A 237 -21.42 1.39 16.04
N GLY A 238 -21.50 2.70 16.21
CA GLY A 238 -20.64 3.52 17.05
C GLY A 238 -19.18 3.56 16.59
N ALA A 239 -18.89 3.07 15.38
CA ALA A 239 -17.55 3.01 14.84
C ALA A 239 -17.17 4.29 14.09
N VAL A 240 -15.86 4.55 14.07
CA VAL A 240 -15.26 5.59 13.24
C VAL A 240 -14.12 4.95 12.45
N SER A 241 -14.07 5.22 11.15
CA SER A 241 -13.07 4.69 10.23
C SER A 241 -12.29 5.82 9.58
N LEU A 242 -10.99 5.64 9.46
CA LEU A 242 -10.12 6.40 8.59
C LEU A 242 -9.99 5.66 7.26
N ASP A 243 -10.53 6.21 6.19
CA ASP A 243 -10.40 5.70 4.82
C ASP A 243 -9.24 6.44 4.13
N ILE A 244 -8.23 5.69 3.70
CA ILE A 244 -7.01 6.19 3.05
C ILE A 244 -6.93 5.56 1.66
N THR A 245 -7.03 6.39 0.62
CA THR A 245 -6.91 5.98 -0.78
C THR A 245 -5.77 6.74 -1.43
N THR A 246 -5.38 6.37 -2.65
CA THR A 246 -4.44 7.18 -3.45
C THR A 246 -5.01 8.54 -3.85
N GLN A 247 -6.34 8.70 -3.85
CA GLN A 247 -7.02 9.95 -4.19
C GLN A 247 -7.14 10.91 -3.00
N GLY A 248 -6.88 10.44 -1.78
CA GLY A 248 -6.98 11.22 -0.57
C GLY A 248 -7.48 10.42 0.62
N THR A 249 -7.71 11.15 1.71
CA THR A 249 -8.10 10.59 3.00
C THR A 249 -9.37 11.24 3.51
N ARG A 250 -10.20 10.46 4.18
CA ARG A 250 -11.41 10.95 4.86
C ARG A 250 -11.70 10.13 6.12
N ILE A 251 -12.45 10.71 7.04
CA ILE A 251 -13.01 10.00 8.18
C ILE A 251 -14.48 9.66 7.86
N VAL A 252 -14.90 8.45 8.21
CA VAL A 252 -16.26 7.96 8.08
C VAL A 252 -16.75 7.55 9.46
N ALA A 253 -17.68 8.32 10.01
CA ALA A 253 -18.30 8.04 11.30
C ALA A 253 -19.70 7.42 11.12
N ASP A 254 -20.09 6.53 12.02
CA ASP A 254 -21.47 6.08 12.13
C ASP A 254 -22.41 7.30 12.30
N PRO A 255 -23.50 7.41 11.50
CA PRO A 255 -24.50 8.46 11.65
C PRO A 255 -25.14 8.55 13.05
N ASP A 256 -25.16 7.47 13.84
CA ASP A 256 -25.72 7.43 15.20
C ASP A 256 -24.79 8.09 16.24
N LEU A 257 -23.54 8.41 15.89
CA LEU A 257 -22.62 9.09 16.82
C LEU A 257 -23.04 10.56 17.04
N PRO A 258 -22.96 11.07 18.28
CA PRO A 258 -23.24 12.47 18.57
C PRO A 258 -22.36 13.42 17.76
N ARG A 259 -23.00 14.21 16.90
CA ARG A 259 -22.35 15.28 16.14
C ARG A 259 -22.01 16.44 17.06
N THR A 260 -20.84 17.02 16.87
CA THR A 260 -20.38 18.20 17.58
C THR A 260 -20.27 19.39 16.61
N GLY A 261 -20.10 20.59 17.14
CA GLY A 261 -19.82 21.79 16.33
C GLY A 261 -18.32 22.04 16.11
N LYS A 262 -17.45 21.10 16.51
CA LYS A 262 -16.00 21.31 16.53
C LYS A 262 -15.48 21.54 15.12
N GLN A 263 -14.75 22.63 14.94
CA GLN A 263 -13.98 22.88 13.72
C GLN A 263 -12.51 22.60 14.02
N VAL A 264 -11.86 21.86 13.14
CA VAL A 264 -10.43 21.56 13.22
C VAL A 264 -9.77 22.12 11.96
N GLN A 265 -8.71 22.90 12.15
CA GLN A 265 -7.95 23.47 11.05
C GLN A 265 -7.17 22.34 10.34
N LEU A 266 -7.39 22.20 9.03
CA LEU A 266 -6.57 21.35 8.19
C LEU A 266 -5.20 21.98 7.99
N GLY A 267 -4.16 21.16 7.98
CA GLY A 267 -2.80 21.57 7.65
C GLY A 267 -2.58 21.69 6.14
N ASP A 268 -1.45 22.29 5.77
CA ASP A 268 -1.02 22.41 4.38
C ASP A 268 -0.28 21.13 3.95
N ALA A 269 -0.99 20.22 3.27
CA ALA A 269 -0.45 18.98 2.73
C ALA A 269 -0.77 18.88 1.23
N PRO A 270 0.24 18.86 0.34
CA PRO A 270 0.00 18.81 -1.11
C PRO A 270 -0.62 17.48 -1.56
N MET A 271 -0.37 16.41 -0.81
CA MET A 271 -0.98 15.10 -0.99
C MET A 271 -1.55 14.59 0.33
N THR A 272 -2.75 14.04 0.26
CA THR A 272 -3.49 13.54 1.44
C THR A 272 -3.78 12.05 1.33
N GLY A 273 -3.22 11.34 0.34
CA GLY A 273 -3.49 9.92 0.07
C GLY A 273 -2.28 9.00 0.24
N LEU A 274 -2.48 7.72 -0.11
CA LEU A 274 -1.42 6.73 -0.22
C LEU A 274 -0.55 7.01 -1.45
N VAL A 275 0.76 6.79 -1.31
CA VAL A 275 1.72 6.85 -2.39
C VAL A 275 2.32 5.46 -2.59
N ALA A 276 2.44 5.02 -3.84
CA ALA A 276 2.95 3.69 -4.16
C ALA A 276 4.41 3.57 -3.72
N GLY A 277 4.69 2.59 -2.86
CA GLY A 277 6.03 2.29 -2.36
C GLY A 277 6.57 3.22 -1.27
N VAL A 278 5.88 4.33 -0.97
CA VAL A 278 6.30 5.34 0.00
C VAL A 278 5.46 5.22 1.26
N ARG A 279 6.10 4.97 2.40
CA ARG A 279 5.41 4.80 3.68
C ARG A 279 5.03 6.15 4.27
N HIS A 280 3.83 6.19 4.85
CA HIS A 280 3.38 7.31 5.66
C HIS A 280 2.88 6.80 7.00
N ARG A 281 3.11 7.61 8.03
CA ARG A 281 2.54 7.42 9.35
C ARG A 281 1.18 8.10 9.37
N TRP A 282 0.14 7.31 9.60
CA TRP A 282 -1.23 7.79 9.75
C TRP A 282 -1.64 7.66 11.20
N GLU A 283 -2.19 8.73 11.76
CA GLU A 283 -2.74 8.75 13.10
C GLU A 283 -4.22 9.05 13.03
N MET A 284 -5.04 8.19 13.62
CA MET A 284 -6.41 8.50 13.97
C MET A 284 -6.44 8.89 15.45
N ARG A 285 -6.54 10.19 15.70
CA ARG A 285 -6.55 10.82 17.02
C ARG A 285 -7.99 11.08 17.47
N VAL A 286 -8.35 10.60 18.65
CA VAL A 286 -9.66 10.82 19.26
C VAL A 286 -9.57 11.97 20.25
N LEU A 287 -10.35 13.01 20.01
CA LEU A 287 -10.58 14.12 20.94
C LEU A 287 -11.93 13.91 21.65
N PRO A 288 -12.23 14.64 22.73
CA PRO A 288 -13.54 14.57 23.38
C PRO A 288 -14.71 14.92 22.44
N ASP A 289 -14.47 15.79 21.46
CA ASP A 289 -15.48 16.40 20.59
C ASP A 289 -15.22 16.22 19.09
N ALA A 290 -14.19 15.47 18.68
CA ALA A 290 -13.91 15.18 17.28
C ALA A 290 -12.98 13.98 17.13
N VAL A 291 -12.92 13.43 15.92
CA VAL A 291 -11.85 12.52 15.50
C VAL A 291 -11.04 13.21 14.40
N VAL A 292 -9.72 13.13 14.48
CA VAL A 292 -8.80 13.81 13.57
C VAL A 292 -7.87 12.78 12.95
N ALA A 293 -7.60 12.93 11.67
CA ALA A 293 -6.63 12.13 10.93
C ALA A 293 -5.40 12.97 10.61
N LEU A 294 -4.23 12.45 10.97
CA LEU A 294 -2.95 13.07 10.64
C LEU A 294 -2.16 12.17 9.68
N ARG A 295 -1.57 12.79 8.66
CA ARG A 295 -0.53 12.20 7.81
C ARG A 295 0.78 12.83 8.25
N ASP A 296 1.63 12.03 8.90
CA ASP A 296 2.96 12.42 9.35
C ASP A 296 2.96 13.71 10.21
N GLY A 297 1.98 13.80 11.11
CA GLY A 297 1.83 14.95 12.02
C GLY A 297 1.06 16.14 11.44
N VAL A 298 0.67 16.10 10.16
CA VAL A 298 -0.17 17.13 9.53
C VAL A 298 -1.61 16.67 9.51
N VAL A 299 -2.54 17.49 10.02
CA VAL A 299 -3.98 17.20 9.99
C VAL A 299 -4.49 17.23 8.55
N VAL A 300 -4.99 16.10 8.06
CA VAL A 300 -5.48 15.93 6.68
C VAL A 300 -6.98 15.69 6.57
N ALA A 301 -7.63 15.23 7.65
CA ALA A 301 -9.08 15.11 7.74
C ALA A 301 -9.53 15.22 9.19
N TYR A 302 -10.80 15.57 9.41
CA TYR A 302 -11.44 15.48 10.72
C TYR A 302 -12.93 15.20 10.56
N GLU A 303 -13.54 14.69 11.63
CA GLU A 303 -14.98 14.49 11.74
C GLU A 303 -15.46 14.97 13.12
N PRO A 304 -16.41 15.91 13.20
CA PRO A 304 -16.89 16.45 14.48
C PRO A 304 -17.91 15.50 15.10
N VAL A 305 -17.43 14.38 15.64
CA VAL A 305 -18.21 13.38 16.36
C VAL A 305 -17.56 13.02 17.68
N ALA A 306 -18.37 12.73 18.70
CA ALA A 306 -17.91 12.20 19.97
C ALA A 306 -18.11 10.68 20.01
N ILE A 307 -17.03 9.92 20.22
CA ILE A 307 -17.12 8.48 20.42
C ILE A 307 -17.65 8.22 21.84
N THR A 308 -18.77 7.52 21.94
CA THR A 308 -19.44 7.26 23.23
C THR A 308 -18.97 5.98 23.90
N ALA A 309 -18.40 5.04 23.14
CA ALA A 309 -17.84 3.81 23.68
C ALA A 309 -16.56 4.11 24.46
N PRO A 310 -16.41 3.63 25.71
CA PRO A 310 -15.21 3.90 26.51
C PRO A 310 -13.98 3.10 26.06
N VAL A 311 -14.22 2.00 25.34
CA VAL A 311 -13.19 1.09 24.83
C VAL A 311 -13.53 0.73 23.39
N VAL A 312 -12.52 0.74 22.53
CA VAL A 312 -12.61 0.33 21.12
C VAL A 312 -11.44 -0.56 20.73
N HIS A 313 -11.63 -1.37 19.71
CA HIS A 313 -10.62 -2.25 19.15
C HIS A 313 -10.27 -1.83 17.72
N PRO A 314 -9.03 -1.39 17.46
CA PRO A 314 -8.62 -1.02 16.12
C PRO A 314 -8.56 -2.21 15.18
N ARG A 315 -9.04 -2.03 13.95
CA ARG A 315 -8.89 -2.98 12.85
C ARG A 315 -8.31 -2.27 11.64
N ILE A 316 -7.29 -2.85 11.04
CA ILE A 316 -6.71 -2.41 9.77
C ILE A 316 -7.28 -3.30 8.68
N ARG A 317 -7.78 -2.71 7.60
CA ARG A 317 -8.15 -3.41 6.36
C ARG A 317 -7.31 -2.84 5.23
N ILE A 318 -6.76 -3.73 4.40
CA ILE A 318 -5.99 -3.36 3.21
C ILE A 318 -6.66 -4.05 2.01
N ASP A 319 -7.17 -3.25 1.08
CA ASP A 319 -7.75 -3.70 -0.18
C ASP A 319 -6.83 -3.33 -1.36
N GLY A 320 -6.82 -4.18 -2.39
CA GLY A 320 -6.07 -3.91 -3.63
C GLY A 320 -4.54 -3.94 -3.45
N GLY A 321 -4.06 -4.57 -2.38
CA GLY A 321 -2.65 -4.70 -2.02
C GLY A 321 -2.06 -3.48 -1.32
N GLY A 322 -0.98 -3.70 -0.56
CA GLY A 322 -0.30 -2.66 0.21
C GLY A 322 0.85 -3.22 1.03
N PHE A 323 1.51 -2.33 1.76
CA PHE A 323 2.53 -2.68 2.74
C PHE A 323 2.11 -2.22 4.13
N LEU A 324 2.29 -3.09 5.10
CA LEU A 324 2.03 -2.82 6.52
C LEU A 324 3.34 -2.91 7.29
N ASP A 325 3.73 -1.83 7.93
CA ASP A 325 5.07 -1.67 8.52
C ASP A 325 5.02 -1.56 10.04
N ALA A 326 4.09 -0.75 10.58
CA ALA A 326 3.95 -0.59 12.02
C ALA A 326 2.51 -0.31 12.45
N PHE A 327 2.18 -0.65 13.69
CA PHE A 327 0.95 -0.25 14.35
C PHE A 327 1.18 0.06 15.83
N GLY A 328 0.50 1.08 16.34
CA GLY A 328 0.52 1.45 17.75
C GLY A 328 -0.83 1.97 18.22
N VAL A 329 -1.06 1.88 19.53
CA VAL A 329 -2.22 2.48 20.19
C VAL A 329 -1.78 3.39 21.33
N GLY A 330 -2.50 4.47 21.57
CA GLY A 330 -2.31 5.35 22.72
C GLY A 330 -3.63 5.61 23.45
N GLY A 331 -3.57 5.93 24.73
CA GLY A 331 -4.73 6.09 25.61
C GLY A 331 -4.41 5.63 27.04
N VAL A 332 -5.41 5.18 27.78
CA VAL A 332 -5.17 4.54 29.07
C VAL A 332 -4.57 3.16 28.83
N PRO A 333 -3.46 2.79 29.50
CA PRO A 333 -2.87 1.47 29.35
C PRO A 333 -3.87 0.34 29.60
N GLU A 334 -4.01 -0.53 28.62
CA GLU A 334 -4.87 -1.69 28.68
C GLU A 334 -4.09 -2.98 28.41
N ARG A 335 -4.58 -4.08 28.98
CA ARG A 335 -3.97 -5.38 28.73
C ARG A 335 -4.43 -5.91 27.38
N VAL A 336 -3.52 -6.57 26.67
CA VAL A 336 -3.85 -7.38 25.50
C VAL A 336 -4.85 -8.45 25.92
N VAL A 337 -5.91 -8.64 25.14
CA VAL A 337 -6.95 -9.64 25.38
C VAL A 337 -6.93 -10.65 24.24
N PRO A 338 -6.13 -11.75 24.33
CA PRO A 338 -6.06 -12.76 23.30
C PRO A 338 -7.45 -13.31 22.98
N THR A 339 -7.96 -12.93 21.80
CA THR A 339 -9.32 -13.23 21.39
C THR A 339 -9.26 -14.05 20.12
N GLU A 340 -9.98 -15.16 20.10
CA GLU A 340 -10.18 -15.99 18.93
C GLU A 340 -11.66 -16.01 18.54
N VAL A 341 -11.92 -15.95 17.22
CA VAL A 341 -13.26 -16.11 16.65
C VAL A 341 -13.30 -17.40 15.84
N ILE A 342 -14.21 -18.29 16.22
CA ILE A 342 -14.39 -19.62 15.65
C ILE A 342 -15.77 -19.67 15.01
N SER A 343 -15.85 -20.04 13.74
CA SER A 343 -17.14 -20.19 13.05
C SER A 343 -17.93 -21.37 13.63
N LEU A 344 -19.21 -21.16 13.97
CA LEU A 344 -20.13 -22.23 14.38
C LEU A 344 -20.88 -22.83 13.18
N ALA A 345 -20.23 -22.93 12.01
CA ALA A 345 -20.76 -23.72 10.89
C ALA A 345 -20.81 -25.22 11.20
N ARG A 346 -20.06 -25.65 12.21
CA ARG A 346 -20.03 -27.00 12.79
C ARG A 346 -19.91 -26.86 14.31
N ASP A 347 -20.11 -27.96 15.02
CA ASP A 347 -19.84 -28.01 16.47
C ASP A 347 -18.40 -27.57 16.73
N ALA A 348 -18.21 -26.75 17.77
CA ALA A 348 -16.91 -26.24 18.18
C ALA A 348 -16.65 -26.57 19.64
N GLU A 349 -15.40 -26.91 19.97
CA GLU A 349 -14.98 -27.14 21.35
C GLU A 349 -14.55 -25.82 21.98
N VAL A 350 -14.88 -25.65 23.26
CA VAL A 350 -14.39 -24.50 24.04
C VAL A 350 -12.98 -24.86 24.53
N PRO A 351 -11.93 -24.12 24.14
CA PRO A 351 -10.57 -24.40 24.56
C PRO A 351 -10.42 -24.40 26.09
N GLN A 352 -9.61 -25.31 26.63
CA GLN A 352 -9.42 -25.44 28.10
C GLN A 352 -8.75 -24.23 28.75
N ASP A 353 -8.03 -23.45 27.95
CA ASP A 353 -7.36 -22.21 28.32
C ASP A 353 -8.22 -20.96 28.08
N ALA A 354 -9.50 -21.14 27.74
CA ALA A 354 -10.47 -20.05 27.70
C ALA A 354 -10.72 -19.50 29.12
N VAL A 355 -10.70 -18.17 29.26
CA VAL A 355 -11.13 -17.46 30.47
C VAL A 355 -12.54 -16.88 30.32
N ALA A 356 -13.01 -16.72 29.09
CA ALA A 356 -14.41 -16.44 28.78
C ALA A 356 -14.76 -16.96 27.39
N ALA A 357 -16.03 -17.32 27.19
CA ALA A 357 -16.56 -17.74 25.91
C ALA A 357 -17.91 -17.06 25.67
N LYS A 358 -18.18 -16.67 24.42
CA LYS A 358 -19.42 -16.01 24.01
C LYS A 358 -19.89 -16.57 22.68
N VAL A 359 -21.20 -16.72 22.50
CA VAL A 359 -21.81 -16.85 21.17
C VAL A 359 -22.20 -15.48 20.68
N VAL A 360 -21.66 -15.08 19.54
CA VAL A 360 -22.00 -13.83 18.86
C VAL A 360 -22.79 -14.17 17.61
N THR A 361 -24.01 -13.66 17.50
CA THR A 361 -24.91 -13.91 16.37
C THR A 361 -25.27 -12.59 15.70
N PRO A 362 -24.90 -12.37 14.42
CA PRO A 362 -25.43 -11.25 13.65
C PRO A 362 -26.93 -11.48 13.40
N GLU A 363 -27.73 -10.44 13.57
CA GLU A 363 -29.19 -10.45 13.41
C GLU A 363 -29.62 -9.45 12.31
N PRO A 364 -30.80 -9.65 11.69
CA PRO A 364 -31.35 -8.71 10.72
C PRO A 364 -31.46 -7.28 11.27
N GLY A 365 -31.34 -6.29 10.37
CA GLY A 365 -31.42 -4.87 10.76
C GLY A 365 -30.14 -4.34 11.42
N ASN A 366 -29.00 -4.97 11.15
CA ASN A 366 -27.69 -4.56 11.66
C ASN A 366 -27.65 -4.55 13.20
N ARG A 367 -28.00 -5.70 13.78
CA ARG A 367 -28.00 -5.98 15.22
C ARG A 367 -27.09 -7.15 15.50
N VAL A 368 -26.57 -7.21 16.73
CA VAL A 368 -25.69 -8.30 17.17
C VAL A 368 -26.16 -8.78 18.52
N ARG A 369 -26.47 -10.08 18.62
CA ARG A 369 -26.78 -10.74 19.88
C ARG A 369 -25.53 -11.40 20.43
N VAL A 370 -25.23 -11.12 21.69
CA VAL A 370 -24.12 -11.74 22.42
C VAL A 370 -24.70 -12.55 23.56
N THR A 371 -24.27 -13.81 23.69
CA THR A 371 -24.69 -14.71 24.76
C THR A 371 -23.45 -15.28 25.43
N ASP A 372 -23.28 -15.01 26.72
CA ASP A 372 -22.19 -15.59 27.51
C ASP A 372 -22.37 -17.10 27.64
N LEU A 373 -21.26 -17.83 27.50
CA LEU A 373 -21.22 -19.28 27.65
C LEU A 373 -20.47 -19.65 28.92
N ALA A 374 -21.05 -20.59 29.67
CA ALA A 374 -20.34 -21.24 30.77
C ALA A 374 -19.17 -22.06 30.21
N LEU A 375 -17.97 -21.86 30.76
CA LEU A 375 -16.76 -22.57 30.32
C LEU A 375 -16.84 -24.09 30.51
N THR A 376 -17.75 -24.57 31.36
CA THR A 376 -18.02 -26.00 31.58
C THR A 376 -18.77 -26.66 30.41
N ALA A 377 -19.28 -25.89 29.44
CA ALA A 377 -20.05 -26.43 28.33
C ALA A 377 -19.27 -27.45 27.49
N GLY A 378 -17.93 -27.31 27.41
CA GLY A 378 -16.99 -28.22 26.71
C GLY A 378 -17.12 -28.21 25.18
N ARG A 379 -18.35 -28.20 24.67
CA ARG A 379 -18.72 -28.13 23.25
C ARG A 379 -19.92 -27.22 23.05
N VAL A 380 -19.89 -26.45 21.98
CA VAL A 380 -20.96 -25.57 21.50
C VAL A 380 -21.48 -26.14 20.19
N ALA A 381 -22.79 -26.34 20.09
CA ALA A 381 -23.42 -26.88 18.89
C ALA A 381 -23.31 -25.91 17.70
N ALA A 382 -23.28 -26.47 16.48
CA ALA A 382 -23.37 -25.70 15.25
C ALA A 382 -24.61 -24.81 15.23
N ALA A 383 -24.43 -23.54 14.89
CA ALA A 383 -25.51 -22.55 14.88
C ALA A 383 -25.21 -21.40 13.89
N PRO A 384 -25.03 -21.66 12.59
CA PRO A 384 -24.80 -20.58 11.62
C PRO A 384 -26.00 -19.60 11.61
N PRO A 385 -25.77 -18.28 11.50
CA PRO A 385 -24.50 -17.60 11.21
C PRO A 385 -23.67 -17.24 12.47
N ALA A 386 -23.95 -17.82 13.63
CA ALA A 386 -23.26 -17.48 14.86
C ALA A 386 -21.76 -17.87 14.87
N GLN A 387 -21.02 -17.21 15.76
CA GLN A 387 -19.60 -17.38 15.97
C GLN A 387 -19.34 -17.60 17.46
N LEU A 388 -18.42 -18.50 17.77
CA LEU A 388 -17.88 -18.70 19.10
C LEU A 388 -16.68 -17.77 19.26
N VAL A 389 -16.79 -16.82 20.18
CA VAL A 389 -15.70 -15.96 20.60
C VAL A 389 -15.09 -16.56 21.86
N VAL A 390 -13.79 -16.79 21.84
CA VAL A 390 -13.04 -17.32 22.97
C VAL A 390 -12.01 -16.28 23.39
N ILE A 391 -12.10 -15.82 24.63
CA ILE A 391 -11.06 -15.02 25.27
C ILE A 391 -10.17 -15.99 26.03
N ARG A 392 -8.87 -16.00 25.72
CA ARG A 392 -7.89 -16.94 26.28
C ARG A 392 -7.00 -16.27 27.32
N LYS A 393 -6.27 -17.08 28.09
CA LYS A 393 -5.24 -16.58 29.00
C LYS A 393 -4.16 -15.78 28.25
N PRO A 394 -3.52 -14.77 28.87
CA PRO A 394 -2.49 -13.94 28.22
C PRO A 394 -1.31 -14.73 27.63
N GLU A 395 -0.93 -15.83 28.28
CA GLU A 395 0.16 -16.73 27.85
C GLU A 395 -0.23 -17.68 26.71
N SER A 396 -1.54 -17.86 26.47
CA SER A 396 -2.03 -18.77 25.46
C SER A 396 -1.79 -18.22 24.06
N ARG A 397 -1.30 -19.08 23.16
CA ARG A 397 -1.17 -18.78 21.74
C ARG A 397 -2.29 -19.51 20.98
N PRO A 398 -3.37 -18.82 20.55
CA PRO A 398 -4.58 -19.49 20.02
C PRO A 398 -4.34 -20.30 18.75
N ARG A 399 -3.38 -19.87 17.91
CA ARG A 399 -3.09 -20.45 16.60
C ARG A 399 -1.59 -20.47 16.33
N ALA A 400 -1.17 -21.25 15.35
CA ALA A 400 0.19 -21.13 14.80
C ALA A 400 0.36 -19.77 14.12
N LEU A 401 1.60 -19.30 14.02
CA LEU A 401 1.92 -18.10 13.27
C LEU A 401 1.56 -18.30 11.79
N PRO A 402 1.08 -17.26 11.10
CA PRO A 402 0.87 -17.34 9.66
C PRO A 402 2.20 -17.60 8.96
N ARG A 403 2.17 -18.42 7.90
CA ARG A 403 3.31 -18.58 7.02
C ARG A 403 3.37 -17.37 6.10
N LEU A 404 4.51 -16.71 6.06
CA LEU A 404 4.76 -15.58 5.17
C LEU A 404 5.77 -16.01 4.12
N ALA A 405 5.37 -15.98 2.84
CA ALA A 405 6.28 -16.28 1.74
C ALA A 405 7.28 -15.13 1.57
N GLY A 406 8.56 -15.45 1.38
CA GLY A 406 9.55 -14.45 0.98
C GLY A 406 9.25 -13.97 -0.43
N ARG A 407 9.18 -12.65 -0.62
CA ARG A 407 8.93 -12.02 -1.92
C ARG A 407 10.16 -11.22 -2.35
N ALA A 408 10.36 -11.15 -3.66
CA ALA A 408 11.37 -10.27 -4.23
C ALA A 408 11.11 -8.82 -3.81
N GLY A 409 12.18 -8.04 -3.67
CA GLY A 409 12.08 -6.61 -3.38
C GLY A 409 11.44 -5.81 -4.51
N GLY A 410 11.36 -4.49 -4.33
CA GLY A 410 10.77 -3.56 -5.30
C GLY A 410 9.31 -3.22 -5.01
N ILE A 411 8.73 -2.32 -5.80
CA ILE A 411 7.34 -1.89 -5.64
C ILE A 411 6.45 -2.69 -6.60
N LYS A 412 5.21 -2.98 -6.21
CA LYS A 412 4.29 -3.71 -7.07
C LYS A 412 3.90 -2.87 -8.28
N THR A 413 3.75 -3.53 -9.41
CA THR A 413 3.28 -2.90 -10.65
C THR A 413 1.76 -2.91 -10.68
N GLY A 414 1.15 -1.72 -10.69
CA GLY A 414 -0.28 -1.61 -10.99
C GLY A 414 -0.57 -2.02 -12.43
N GLY A 415 -1.79 -2.49 -12.69
CA GLY A 415 -2.27 -2.70 -14.05
C GLY A 415 -2.20 -1.41 -14.86
N PRO A 416 -1.69 -1.43 -16.10
CA PRO A 416 -1.74 -0.25 -16.96
C PRO A 416 -3.20 0.07 -17.34
N ARG A 417 -3.44 1.33 -17.72
CA ARG A 417 -4.74 1.76 -18.27
C ARG A 417 -4.59 2.15 -19.73
N LEU A 418 -5.66 1.94 -20.48
CA LEU A 418 -5.69 2.20 -21.91
C LEU A 418 -7.01 2.88 -22.25
N HIS A 419 -6.91 4.09 -22.80
CA HIS A 419 -8.05 4.89 -23.24
C HIS A 419 -7.93 5.20 -24.72
N VAL A 420 -9.09 5.28 -25.39
CA VAL A 420 -9.19 5.52 -26.82
C VAL A 420 -10.17 6.66 -27.05
N MET A 421 -9.78 7.63 -27.86
CA MET A 421 -10.61 8.77 -28.23
C MET A 421 -10.30 9.18 -29.66
N HIS A 422 -11.31 9.38 -30.49
CA HIS A 422 -11.12 9.95 -31.82
C HIS A 422 -10.83 11.46 -31.73
N GLU A 423 -10.16 12.04 -32.73
CA GLU A 423 -9.77 13.45 -32.72
C GLU A 423 -10.96 14.45 -32.69
N ASP A 424 -12.18 14.00 -33.00
CA ASP A 424 -13.42 14.76 -32.83
C ASP A 424 -14.04 14.66 -31.42
N GLY A 425 -13.42 13.89 -30.53
CA GLY A 425 -13.87 13.66 -29.15
C GLY A 425 -14.76 12.42 -28.97
N ALA A 426 -15.10 11.68 -30.04
CA ALA A 426 -15.86 10.43 -29.91
C ALA A 426 -15.07 9.36 -29.14
N LYS A 427 -15.77 8.56 -28.32
CA LYS A 427 -15.17 7.55 -27.44
C LYS A 427 -15.98 6.24 -27.47
N PRO A 428 -15.34 5.07 -27.29
CA PRO A 428 -16.05 3.82 -27.08
C PRO A 428 -17.04 3.93 -25.89
N PRO A 429 -18.19 3.23 -25.93
CA PRO A 429 -18.54 2.17 -26.88
C PRO A 429 -19.16 2.66 -28.20
N GLN A 430 -19.24 3.97 -28.46
CA GLN A 430 -19.75 4.48 -29.73
C GLN A 430 -18.77 4.16 -30.87
N PRO A 431 -19.26 3.78 -32.07
CA PRO A 431 -18.39 3.63 -33.23
C PRO A 431 -17.64 4.94 -33.50
N LEU A 432 -16.32 4.83 -33.61
CA LEU A 432 -15.45 5.96 -33.94
C LEU A 432 -15.53 6.24 -35.45
N PRO A 433 -15.39 7.49 -35.91
CA PRO A 433 -15.37 7.78 -37.34
C PRO A 433 -14.30 6.96 -38.11
N GLY A 434 -14.68 6.40 -39.26
CA GLY A 434 -13.77 5.64 -40.13
C GLY A 434 -12.72 6.49 -40.87
N ARG A 435 -12.62 7.80 -40.57
CA ARG A 435 -11.63 8.73 -41.13
C ARG A 435 -11.14 9.66 -40.03
N GLY A 436 -9.84 9.95 -40.04
CA GLY A 436 -9.20 10.84 -39.07
C GLY A 436 -8.14 10.10 -38.27
N ARG A 437 -7.94 10.50 -37.02
CA ARG A 437 -6.98 9.87 -36.11
C ARG A 437 -7.63 9.49 -34.79
N VAL A 438 -7.11 8.42 -34.21
CA VAL A 438 -7.49 7.91 -32.90
C VAL A 438 -6.33 8.15 -31.94
N LEU A 439 -6.59 8.90 -30.86
CA LEU A 439 -5.68 9.05 -29.74
C LEU A 439 -5.81 7.83 -28.84
N VAL A 440 -4.69 7.15 -28.65
CA VAL A 440 -4.53 6.11 -27.64
C VAL A 440 -3.74 6.70 -26.48
N THR A 441 -4.32 6.67 -25.30
CA THR A 441 -3.67 7.09 -24.06
C THR A 441 -3.37 5.85 -23.22
N ALA A 442 -2.09 5.58 -23.01
CA ALA A 442 -1.59 4.50 -22.17
C ALA A 442 -1.05 5.09 -20.86
N GLU A 443 -1.64 4.72 -19.73
CA GLU A 443 -1.17 5.14 -18.41
C GLU A 443 -0.47 3.96 -17.73
N ILE A 444 0.79 4.14 -17.36
CA ILE A 444 1.63 3.10 -16.75
C ILE A 444 1.95 3.51 -15.33
N ASN A 445 1.32 2.82 -14.37
CA ASN A 445 1.54 3.09 -12.94
C ASN A 445 2.41 2.00 -12.30
N ALA A 446 3.24 1.39 -13.15
CA ALA A 446 4.22 0.38 -12.81
C ALA A 446 5.60 1.01 -12.71
N ILE A 447 6.40 0.57 -11.74
CA ILE A 447 7.85 0.81 -11.69
C ILE A 447 8.59 -0.52 -11.74
N GLY A 448 9.86 -0.48 -12.13
CA GLY A 448 10.65 -1.71 -12.27
C GLY A 448 10.22 -2.56 -13.46
N HIS A 449 9.70 -1.93 -14.53
CA HIS A 449 9.50 -2.57 -15.83
C HIS A 449 10.65 -2.24 -16.78
N ARG A 450 10.92 -3.12 -17.75
CA ARG A 450 11.93 -2.93 -18.83
C ARG A 450 11.40 -2.18 -20.05
N GLY A 451 10.09 -1.97 -20.11
CA GLY A 451 9.43 -1.25 -21.21
C GLY A 451 7.95 -1.57 -21.36
N ILE A 452 7.34 -0.97 -22.37
CA ILE A 452 5.96 -1.24 -22.76
C ILE A 452 5.84 -1.64 -24.22
N GLU A 453 4.79 -2.40 -24.51
CA GLU A 453 4.40 -2.79 -25.86
C GLU A 453 2.91 -2.47 -26.07
N LEU A 454 2.59 -1.84 -27.20
CA LEU A 454 1.22 -1.65 -27.66
C LEU A 454 1.02 -2.51 -28.90
N GLU A 455 -0.01 -3.36 -28.86
CA GLU A 455 -0.44 -4.21 -29.96
C GLU A 455 -1.82 -3.76 -30.45
N LEU A 456 -2.03 -3.86 -31.75
CA LEU A 456 -3.29 -3.63 -32.45
C LEU A 456 -3.60 -4.90 -33.25
N ASP A 457 -4.72 -5.54 -32.93
CA ASP A 457 -5.17 -6.81 -33.54
C ASP A 457 -4.10 -7.91 -33.50
N GLY A 458 -3.37 -7.98 -32.38
CA GLY A 458 -2.27 -8.94 -32.16
C GLY A 458 -0.97 -8.60 -32.89
N ARG A 459 -0.91 -7.48 -33.62
CA ARG A 459 0.33 -6.96 -34.21
C ARG A 459 0.90 -5.85 -33.34
N ARG A 460 2.15 -5.97 -32.93
CA ARG A 460 2.87 -4.90 -32.23
C ARG A 460 2.95 -3.65 -33.12
N ILE A 461 2.57 -2.51 -32.56
CA ILE A 461 2.62 -1.20 -33.20
C ILE A 461 3.52 -0.21 -32.47
N VAL A 462 3.80 -0.43 -31.17
CA VAL A 462 4.76 0.34 -30.39
C VAL A 462 5.55 -0.59 -29.46
N ALA A 463 6.84 -0.36 -29.34
CA ALA A 463 7.68 -0.83 -28.23
C ALA A 463 8.54 0.32 -27.70
N MET A 464 8.54 0.54 -26.39
CA MET A 464 9.35 1.59 -25.75
C MET A 464 10.10 1.04 -24.54
N PRO A 465 11.45 0.99 -24.55
CA PRO A 465 12.25 0.55 -23.40
C PRO A 465 12.23 1.59 -22.26
N THR A 466 12.53 1.18 -21.03
CA THR A 466 12.66 2.07 -19.84
C THR A 466 14.10 2.46 -19.47
N ASN A 467 15.11 1.96 -20.19
CA ASN A 467 16.52 2.23 -19.88
C ASN A 467 16.88 3.72 -19.97
N GLU A 468 18.14 4.09 -19.68
CA GLU A 468 18.63 5.48 -19.65
C GLU A 468 18.24 6.34 -20.89
N GLN A 469 17.87 5.72 -22.01
CA GLN A 469 17.47 6.39 -23.26
C GLN A 469 16.01 6.13 -23.67
N GLY A 470 15.22 5.45 -22.85
CA GLY A 470 13.97 4.82 -23.23
C GLY A 470 12.69 5.56 -22.82
N ALA A 471 11.76 5.69 -23.76
CA ALA A 471 10.44 6.34 -23.59
C ALA A 471 9.40 5.47 -22.84
N GLY A 472 9.80 4.38 -22.21
CA GLY A 472 8.88 3.43 -21.55
C GLY A 472 8.59 3.76 -20.09
N VAL A 473 8.97 4.93 -19.59
CA VAL A 473 8.89 5.29 -18.16
C VAL A 473 7.46 5.24 -17.60
N PRO A 474 7.28 5.12 -16.27
CA PRO A 474 5.96 5.30 -15.67
C PRO A 474 5.31 6.61 -16.11
N GLY A 475 3.98 6.65 -16.13
CA GLY A 475 3.19 7.82 -16.49
C GLY A 475 2.34 7.66 -17.74
N ARG A 476 1.87 8.79 -18.27
CA ARG A 476 0.94 8.87 -19.40
C ARG A 476 1.69 8.97 -20.73
N HIS A 477 1.37 8.06 -21.64
CA HIS A 477 1.86 7.97 -23.01
C HIS A 477 0.71 8.18 -23.99
N GLU A 478 0.96 8.93 -25.06
CA GLU A 478 -0.06 9.26 -26.05
C GLU A 478 0.42 8.94 -27.46
N PHE A 479 -0.44 8.26 -28.21
CA PHE A 479 -0.17 7.83 -29.58
C PHE A 479 -1.34 8.18 -30.48
N TRP A 480 -1.07 8.85 -31.60
CA TRP A 480 -2.05 8.99 -32.68
C TRP A 480 -1.96 7.79 -33.62
N LEU A 481 -3.10 7.17 -33.90
CA LEU A 481 -3.25 6.11 -34.89
C LEU A 481 -4.04 6.64 -36.08
N ASP A 482 -3.50 6.49 -37.29
CA ASP A 482 -4.22 6.85 -38.53
C ASP A 482 -5.28 5.79 -38.87
N THR A 483 -6.56 6.19 -38.90
CA THR A 483 -7.66 5.25 -39.15
C THR A 483 -7.65 4.69 -40.57
N ARG A 484 -6.93 5.30 -41.52
CA ARG A 484 -6.76 4.77 -42.88
C ARG A 484 -5.98 3.46 -42.92
N THR A 485 -5.21 3.16 -41.88
CA THR A 485 -4.44 1.92 -41.75
C THR A 485 -5.27 0.79 -41.11
N LEU A 486 -6.47 1.11 -40.61
CA LEU A 486 -7.38 0.18 -39.94
C LEU A 486 -8.44 -0.35 -40.92
N ALA A 487 -8.88 -1.59 -40.71
CA ALA A 487 -9.93 -2.17 -41.54
C ALA A 487 -11.30 -1.53 -41.20
N PRO A 488 -12.06 -0.98 -42.17
CA PRO A 488 -13.37 -0.40 -41.92
C PRO A 488 -14.35 -1.43 -41.33
N ARG A 489 -15.21 -1.01 -40.39
CA ARG A 489 -16.22 -1.88 -39.71
C ARG A 489 -15.64 -3.11 -39.01
N SER A 490 -14.34 -3.09 -38.70
CA SER A 490 -13.72 -4.09 -37.85
C SER A 490 -13.75 -3.63 -36.39
N HIS A 491 -13.82 -4.61 -35.49
CA HIS A 491 -13.55 -4.39 -34.07
C HIS A 491 -12.03 -4.39 -33.92
N ALA A 492 -11.44 -3.21 -33.74
CA ALA A 492 -10.02 -3.07 -33.47
C ALA A 492 -9.76 -3.36 -31.99
N ARG A 493 -8.86 -4.31 -31.71
CA ARG A 493 -8.43 -4.68 -30.36
C ARG A 493 -7.06 -4.08 -30.07
N LEU A 494 -6.99 -3.18 -29.11
CA LEU A 494 -5.73 -2.69 -28.58
C LEU A 494 -5.37 -3.44 -27.30
N LYS A 495 -4.11 -3.83 -27.21
CA LYS A 495 -3.53 -4.46 -26.02
C LYS A 495 -2.27 -3.72 -25.62
N LEU A 496 -2.21 -3.30 -24.37
CA LEU A 496 -1.03 -2.69 -23.77
C LEU A 496 -0.40 -3.69 -22.79
N SER A 497 0.88 -3.97 -22.96
CA SER A 497 1.67 -4.87 -22.12
C SER A 497 2.78 -4.08 -21.43
N VAL A 498 2.83 -4.13 -20.10
CA VAL A 498 3.96 -3.64 -19.30
C VAL A 498 4.87 -4.81 -18.99
N LEU A 499 6.14 -4.72 -19.40
CA LEU A 499 7.09 -5.82 -19.31
C LEU A 499 7.93 -5.71 -18.04
N PRO A 500 7.84 -6.63 -17.06
CA PRO A 500 8.65 -6.59 -15.85
C PRO A 500 10.15 -6.60 -16.13
N ALA A 501 10.94 -5.92 -15.29
CA ALA A 501 12.40 -5.89 -15.45
C ALA A 501 13.06 -7.24 -15.15
N ASP A 502 12.46 -8.06 -14.29
CA ASP A 502 12.91 -9.40 -13.93
C ASP A 502 12.53 -10.48 -14.97
N GLY A 503 11.85 -10.10 -16.05
CA GLY A 503 11.37 -11.03 -17.07
C GLY A 503 10.14 -11.85 -16.65
N GLY A 504 9.46 -11.46 -15.57
CA GLY A 504 8.17 -12.01 -15.18
C GLY A 504 7.06 -11.82 -16.23
N GLU A 505 5.87 -12.34 -15.93
CA GLU A 505 4.73 -12.25 -16.83
C GLU A 505 4.33 -10.77 -17.06
N PRO A 506 4.11 -10.35 -18.32
CA PRO A 506 3.63 -9.01 -18.62
C PRO A 506 2.30 -8.70 -17.95
N VAL A 507 2.17 -7.49 -17.40
CA VAL A 507 0.88 -6.99 -16.94
C VAL A 507 0.18 -6.34 -18.12
N THR A 508 -0.96 -6.89 -18.52
CA THR A 508 -1.66 -6.47 -19.74
C THR A 508 -3.02 -5.85 -19.47
N THR A 509 -3.38 -4.86 -20.27
CA THR A 509 -4.75 -4.31 -20.34
C THR A 509 -5.20 -4.24 -21.80
N GLU A 510 -6.50 -4.32 -22.05
CA GLU A 510 -7.04 -4.35 -23.40
C GLU A 510 -8.31 -3.52 -23.52
N THR A 511 -8.52 -2.97 -24.71
CA THR A 511 -9.76 -2.29 -25.07
C THR A 511 -10.12 -2.60 -26.52
N VAL A 512 -11.42 -2.60 -26.81
CA VAL A 512 -11.95 -2.82 -28.16
C VAL A 512 -12.75 -1.60 -28.58
N PHE A 513 -12.61 -1.19 -29.84
CA PHE A 513 -13.41 -0.13 -30.44
C PHE A 513 -13.82 -0.49 -31.87
N GLU A 514 -14.92 0.08 -32.34
CA GLU A 514 -15.43 -0.11 -33.70
C GLU A 514 -15.20 1.15 -34.53
N LEU A 515 -14.88 0.99 -35.83
CA LEU A 515 -14.85 2.08 -36.81
C LEU A 515 -16.13 2.10 -37.65
N GLY A 516 -16.78 3.26 -37.73
CA GLY A 516 -18.03 3.51 -38.46
C GLY A 516 -17.91 3.62 -39.97
#